data_AF-H1YDX6-F1
#
_entry.id   AF-H1YDX6-F1
#
_cell.length_a   1.000
_cell.length_b   1.000
_cell.length_c   1.000
_cell.angle_alpha   90.00
_cell.angle_beta   90.00
_cell.angle_gamma   90.00
#
_symmetry.space_group_name_H-M   'P 1'
#
loop_
_entity.id
_entity.type
_entity.pdbx_description
1 polymer ?
#
loop_
_entity_poly.entity_id
_entity_poly.type
_entity_poly.pdbx_seq_one_letter_code
_entity_poly.pdbx_strand_id
1 'polypeptide(L)'
;MSRADKEILKHEIKTRVNDAKFNELNKLLNQSSCQNMSELVRHILHERPVIIGQRNQSLDLLTEELSGIRKELRSIGININQITKQFNTFPEKEQKLLQALGAAEQYRVTGNKVDQLLTIITKLSEQWLPK
;
A
#
# COMPACT_ATOMS: atom_id res chain seq x y z
N MET A 1 -37.50 18.35 11.95
CA MET A 1 -37.02 17.11 11.31
C MET A 1 -35.52 17.03 11.43
N SER A 2 -35.00 15.94 12.00
CA SER A 2 -33.58 15.73 12.24
C SER A 2 -32.84 15.56 10.90
N ARG A 3 -31.55 15.91 10.86
CA ARG A 3 -30.70 15.78 9.66
C ARG A 3 -30.67 14.34 9.12
N ALA A 4 -30.88 13.35 10.00
CA ALA A 4 -30.99 11.93 9.67
C ALA A 4 -32.24 11.58 8.83
N ASP A 5 -33.36 12.31 9.01
CA ASP A 5 -34.62 12.02 8.29
C ASP A 5 -34.57 12.42 6.81
N LYS A 6 -33.62 13.29 6.45
CA LYS A 6 -33.44 13.83 5.07
C LYS A 6 -32.66 12.89 4.15
N GLU A 7 -31.89 11.94 4.68
CA GLU A 7 -31.01 11.07 3.87
C GLU A 7 -31.53 9.63 3.69
N ILE A 8 -32.68 9.29 4.29
CA ILE A 8 -33.28 7.97 4.13
C ILE A 8 -33.78 7.81 2.69
N LEU A 9 -33.29 6.75 2.04
CA LEU A 9 -33.67 6.36 0.67
C LEU A 9 -35.08 5.78 0.68
N LYS A 10 -36.07 6.59 0.31
CA LYS A 10 -37.51 6.25 0.44
C LYS A 10 -38.15 5.74 -0.87
N HIS A 11 -37.57 6.06 -2.02
CA HIS A 11 -38.18 5.81 -3.33
C HIS A 11 -37.24 5.01 -4.24
N GLU A 12 -37.79 4.01 -4.92
CA GLU A 12 -37.08 3.19 -5.91
C GLU A 12 -37.26 3.77 -7.31
N ILE A 13 -36.16 3.86 -8.08
CA ILE A 13 -36.16 4.33 -9.47
C ILE A 13 -35.66 3.18 -10.35
N LYS A 14 -36.46 2.79 -11.36
CA LYS A 14 -36.10 1.77 -12.35
C LYS A 14 -36.15 2.37 -13.75
N THR A 15 -35.11 2.13 -14.53
CA THR A 15 -35.05 2.54 -15.95
C THR A 15 -34.40 1.45 -16.79
N ARG A 16 -34.73 1.42 -18.09
CA ARG A 16 -34.08 0.54 -19.06
C ARG A 16 -33.04 1.36 -19.84
N VAL A 17 -31.88 0.77 -20.05
CA VAL A 17 -30.81 1.33 -20.87
C VAL A 17 -30.48 0.36 -22.00
N ASN A 18 -29.85 0.87 -23.06
CA ASN A 18 -29.32 0.02 -24.12
C ASN A 18 -27.98 -0.61 -23.71
N ASP A 19 -27.52 -1.60 -24.47
CA ASP A 19 -26.29 -2.36 -24.19
C ASP A 19 -25.05 -1.46 -24.16
N ALA A 20 -25.00 -0.46 -25.04
CA ALA A 20 -23.89 0.49 -25.08
C ALA A 20 -23.74 1.25 -23.75
N LYS A 21 -24.85 1.78 -23.22
CA LYS A 21 -24.85 2.49 -21.94
C LYS A 21 -24.65 1.54 -20.76
N PHE A 22 -25.16 0.32 -20.83
CA PHE A 22 -24.91 -0.69 -19.80
C PHE A 22 -23.41 -1.03 -19.69
N ASN A 23 -22.73 -1.22 -20.82
CA ASN A 23 -21.29 -1.48 -20.87
C ASN A 23 -20.46 -0.29 -20.37
N GLU A 24 -20.86 0.93 -20.73
CA GLU A 24 -20.25 2.16 -20.21
C GLU A 24 -20.36 2.26 -18.68
N LEU A 25 -21.54 2.00 -18.12
CA LEU A 25 -21.76 2.00 -16.67
C LEU A 25 -20.96 0.90 -15.96
N ASN A 26 -20.84 -0.29 -16.55
CA ASN A 26 -19.98 -1.35 -15.99
C ASN A 26 -18.51 -0.96 -15.99
N LYS A 27 -18.04 -0.29 -17.05
CA LYS A 27 -16.66 0.23 -17.10
C LYS A 27 -16.44 1.27 -15.99
N LEU A 28 -17.38 2.20 -15.82
CA LEU A 28 -17.33 3.20 -14.74
C LEU A 28 -17.38 2.55 -13.35
N LEU A 29 -18.17 1.50 -13.16
CA LEU A 29 -18.24 0.76 -11.91
C LEU A 29 -16.89 0.11 -11.56
N ASN A 30 -16.23 -0.50 -12.54
CA ASN A 30 -14.92 -1.12 -12.34
C ASN A 30 -13.80 -0.10 -12.06
N GLN A 31 -13.99 1.15 -12.47
CA GLN A 31 -13.01 2.23 -12.30
C GLN A 31 -13.31 3.14 -11.10
N SER A 32 -14.49 3.03 -10.49
CA SER A 32 -14.89 3.83 -9.34
C SER A 32 -14.68 3.08 -8.02
N SER A 33 -14.82 3.79 -6.91
CA SER A 33 -14.83 3.17 -5.58
C SER A 33 -16.19 2.59 -5.18
N CYS A 34 -17.18 2.54 -6.09
CA CYS A 34 -18.53 2.07 -5.79
C CYS A 34 -18.57 0.54 -5.73
N GLN A 35 -19.32 -0.03 -4.78
CA GLN A 35 -19.41 -1.48 -4.59
C GLN A 35 -20.40 -2.15 -5.55
N ASN A 36 -21.40 -1.40 -6.03
CA ASN A 36 -22.43 -1.92 -6.92
C ASN A 36 -23.01 -0.84 -7.84
N MET A 37 -23.74 -1.28 -8.88
CA MET A 37 -24.36 -0.42 -9.88
C MET A 37 -25.35 0.58 -9.26
N SER A 38 -26.10 0.17 -8.24
CA SER A 38 -27.07 1.03 -7.56
C SER A 38 -26.39 2.19 -6.83
N GLU A 39 -25.22 1.94 -6.23
CA GLU A 39 -24.39 2.96 -5.62
C GLU A 39 -23.84 3.93 -6.67
N LEU A 40 -23.25 3.43 -7.76
CA LEU A 40 -22.75 4.25 -8.86
C LEU A 40 -23.83 5.17 -9.45
N VAL A 41 -24.99 4.60 -9.80
CA VAL A 41 -26.11 5.37 -10.36
C VAL A 41 -26.62 6.40 -9.36
N ARG A 42 -26.66 6.08 -8.06
CA ARG A 42 -27.04 7.03 -7.02
C ARG A 42 -26.05 8.19 -6.91
N HIS A 43 -24.74 7.92 -7.02
CA HIS A 43 -23.73 8.99 -7.04
C HIS A 43 -23.94 9.91 -8.25
N ILE A 44 -24.19 9.34 -9.43
CA ILE A 44 -24.48 10.10 -10.65
C ILE A 44 -25.76 10.95 -10.48
N LEU A 45 -26.85 10.36 -9.96
CA LEU A 45 -28.15 11.02 -9.80
C LEU A 45 -28.14 12.16 -8.77
N HIS A 46 -27.29 12.07 -7.75
CA HIS A 46 -27.19 13.07 -6.69
C HIS A 46 -26.03 14.05 -6.90
N GLU A 47 -25.44 14.09 -8.11
CA GLU A 47 -24.27 14.92 -8.46
C GLU A 47 -23.12 14.80 -7.46
N ARG A 48 -23.04 13.64 -6.78
CA ARG A 48 -21.96 13.38 -5.84
C ARG A 48 -20.71 13.10 -6.67
N PRO A 49 -19.53 13.65 -6.29
CA PRO A 49 -18.31 13.38 -7.02
C PRO A 49 -18.09 11.86 -7.07
N VAL A 50 -18.13 11.29 -8.28
CA VAL A 50 -17.69 9.91 -8.50
C VAL A 50 -16.18 9.98 -8.49
N ILE A 51 -15.58 9.54 -7.38
CA ILE A 51 -14.12 9.43 -7.29
C ILE A 51 -13.73 8.27 -8.19
N ILE A 52 -13.37 8.60 -9.44
CA ILE A 52 -12.69 7.67 -10.34
C ILE A 52 -11.27 7.59 -9.82
N GLY A 53 -11.04 6.68 -8.87
CA GLY A 53 -9.69 6.34 -8.48
C GLY A 53 -9.05 5.67 -9.68
N GLN A 54 -8.16 6.37 -10.38
CA GLN A 54 -7.17 5.68 -11.21
C GLN A 54 -6.31 4.85 -10.25
N ARG A 55 -6.78 3.65 -9.92
CA ARG A 55 -6.05 2.67 -9.14
C ARG A 55 -4.95 2.16 -10.04
N ASN A 56 -3.84 2.87 -10.05
CA ASN A 56 -2.66 2.47 -10.79
C ASN A 56 -2.11 1.22 -10.10
N GLN A 57 -2.39 0.07 -10.70
CA GLN A 57 -1.91 -1.23 -10.24
C GLN A 57 -0.39 -1.23 -9.99
N SER A 58 0.36 -0.42 -10.75
CA SER A 58 1.80 -0.19 -10.53
C SER A 58 2.12 0.45 -9.18
N LEU A 59 1.33 1.42 -8.71
CA LEU A 59 1.54 2.07 -7.41
C LEU A 59 1.18 1.14 -6.25
N ASP A 60 0.15 0.31 -6.41
CA ASP A 60 -0.23 -0.69 -5.41
C ASP A 60 0.89 -1.73 -5.23
N LEU A 61 1.44 -2.26 -6.33
CA LEU A 61 2.56 -3.21 -6.30
C LEU A 61 3.81 -2.59 -5.66
N LEU A 62 4.13 -1.34 -5.99
CA LEU A 62 5.24 -0.60 -5.37
C LEU A 62 5.06 -0.41 -3.87
N THR A 63 3.84 -0.08 -3.43
CA THR A 63 3.53 0.11 -2.00
C THR A 63 3.68 -1.20 -1.23
N GLU A 64 3.30 -2.32 -1.84
CA GLU A 64 3.48 -3.65 -1.29
C GLU A 64 4.95 -4.03 -1.16
N GLU A 65 5.75 -3.84 -2.21
CA GLU A 65 7.21 -4.10 -2.21
C GLU A 65 7.93 -3.27 -1.13
N LEU A 66 7.66 -1.97 -1.06
CA LEU A 66 8.25 -1.07 -0.05
C LEU A 66 7.83 -1.46 1.38
N SER A 67 6.57 -1.88 1.57
CA SER A 67 6.09 -2.36 2.88
C SER A 67 6.80 -3.65 3.31
N GLY A 68 7.09 -4.55 2.36
CA GLY A 68 7.90 -5.75 2.56
C GLY A 68 9.31 -5.41 3.05
N ILE A 69 10.05 -4.58 2.31
CA ILE A 69 11.41 -4.17 2.67
C ILE A 69 11.45 -3.49 4.04
N ARG A 70 10.47 -2.63 4.36
CA ARG A 70 10.38 -1.98 5.68
C ARG A 70 10.23 -2.99 6.82
N LYS A 71 9.42 -4.05 6.65
CA LYS A 71 9.26 -5.10 7.66
C LYS A 71 10.58 -5.86 7.89
N GLU A 72 11.29 -6.14 6.81
CA GLU A 72 12.56 -6.85 6.87
C GLU A 72 13.70 -6.01 7.48
N LEU A 73 13.79 -4.71 7.15
CA LEU A 73 14.73 -3.80 7.81
C LEU A 73 14.43 -3.70 9.31
N ARG A 74 13.15 -3.68 9.70
CA ARG A 74 12.76 -3.69 11.11
C ARG A 74 13.21 -4.96 11.83
N SER A 75 13.07 -6.14 11.21
CA SER A 75 13.53 -7.39 11.84
C SER A 75 15.05 -7.42 11.99
N ILE A 76 15.81 -6.93 11.02
CA ILE A 76 17.26 -6.81 11.14
C ILE A 76 17.65 -5.84 12.26
N GLY A 77 17.00 -4.68 12.35
CA GLY A 77 17.24 -3.72 13.44
C GLY A 77 16.97 -4.33 14.82
N ILE A 78 15.94 -5.16 14.96
CA ILE A 78 15.67 -5.91 16.19
C ILE A 78 16.81 -6.89 16.50
N ASN A 79 17.29 -7.64 15.51
CA ASN A 79 18.39 -8.59 15.67
C ASN A 79 19.71 -7.90 16.07
N ILE A 80 20.06 -6.79 15.41
CA ILE A 80 21.25 -5.99 15.75
C ILE A 80 21.16 -5.48 17.19
N ASN A 81 19.97 -5.01 17.60
CA ASN A 81 19.76 -4.54 18.97
C ASN A 81 19.90 -5.67 20.00
N GLN A 82 19.46 -6.88 19.66
CA GLN A 82 19.66 -8.06 20.51
C GLN A 82 21.14 -8.42 20.64
N ILE A 83 21.89 -8.47 19.52
CA ILE A 83 23.33 -8.74 19.52
C ILE A 83 24.07 -7.68 20.35
N THR A 84 23.70 -6.40 20.19
CA THR A 84 24.29 -5.28 20.94
C THR A 84 24.02 -5.41 22.44
N LYS A 85 22.78 -5.75 22.83
CA LYS A 85 22.44 -6.01 24.24
C LYS A 85 23.25 -7.17 24.80
N GLN A 86 23.35 -8.29 24.08
CA GLN A 86 24.14 -9.43 24.55
C GLN A 86 25.63 -9.10 24.66
N PHE A 87 26.19 -8.33 23.71
CA PHE A 87 27.58 -7.86 23.74
C PHE A 87 27.93 -6.98 24.93
N ASN A 88 27.00 -6.11 25.32
CA ASN A 88 27.18 -5.27 26.51
C ASN A 88 26.91 -6.03 27.82
N THR A 89 26.20 -7.17 27.77
CA THR A 89 25.81 -7.95 28.96
C THR A 89 26.90 -8.93 29.40
N PHE A 90 27.65 -9.52 28.47
CA PHE A 90 28.65 -10.55 28.79
C PHE A 90 30.10 -10.02 28.65
N PRO A 91 30.94 -10.09 29.72
CA PRO A 91 32.29 -9.53 29.70
C PRO A 91 33.36 -10.45 29.07
N GLU A 92 33.06 -11.73 28.82
CA GLU A 92 34.02 -12.71 28.30
C GLU A 92 34.42 -12.46 26.84
N LYS A 93 35.74 -12.49 26.56
CA LYS A 93 36.33 -12.15 25.25
C LYS A 93 35.86 -13.05 24.10
N GLU A 94 35.65 -14.34 24.35
CA GLU A 94 35.24 -15.31 23.33
C GLU A 94 33.78 -15.10 22.89
N GLN A 95 32.88 -14.77 23.83
CA GLN A 95 31.48 -14.46 23.51
C GLN A 95 31.34 -13.14 22.74
N LYS A 96 32.21 -12.16 23.03
CA LYS A 96 32.26 -10.88 22.29
C LYS A 96 32.68 -11.05 20.83
N LEU A 97 33.63 -11.96 20.53
CA LEU A 97 34.05 -12.23 19.16
C LEU A 97 32.91 -12.85 18.33
N LEU A 98 32.19 -13.82 18.91
CA LEU A 98 31.04 -14.46 18.26
C LEU A 98 29.93 -13.45 17.93
N GLN A 99 29.64 -12.54 18.86
CA GLN A 99 28.65 -11.47 18.67
C GLN A 99 29.09 -10.43 17.65
N ALA A 100 30.38 -10.06 17.62
CA ALA A 100 30.92 -9.15 16.61
C ALA A 100 30.78 -9.74 15.18
N LEU A 101 31.03 -11.05 15.01
CA LEU A 101 30.82 -11.76 13.75
C LEU A 101 29.33 -11.81 13.36
N GLY A 102 28.43 -12.07 14.33
CA GLY A 102 26.99 -12.03 14.10
C GLY A 102 26.48 -10.65 13.68
N ALA A 103 27.00 -9.58 14.30
CA ALA A 103 26.69 -8.21 13.92
C ALA A 103 27.17 -7.89 12.51
N ALA A 104 28.40 -8.29 12.15
CA ALA A 104 28.95 -8.07 10.80
C ALA A 104 28.09 -8.72 9.71
N GLU A 105 27.60 -9.95 9.94
CA GLU A 105 26.70 -10.61 8.99
C GLU A 105 25.33 -9.90 8.89
N GLN A 106 24.75 -9.44 10.00
CA GLN A 106 23.52 -8.65 9.96
C GLN A 106 23.70 -7.31 9.22
N TYR A 107 24.85 -6.65 9.38
CA TYR A 107 25.19 -5.46 8.59
C TYR A 107 25.31 -5.77 7.09
N ARG A 108 25.91 -6.90 6.72
CA ARG A 108 26.00 -7.33 5.31
C ARG A 108 24.61 -7.57 4.71
N VAL A 109 23.74 -8.26 5.43
CA VAL A 109 22.34 -8.49 5.01
C VAL A 109 21.56 -7.18 4.91
N THR A 110 21.81 -6.24 5.82
CA THR A 110 21.21 -4.89 5.77
C THR A 110 21.64 -4.15 4.50
N GLY A 111 22.93 -4.18 4.15
CA GLY A 111 23.47 -3.58 2.93
C GLY A 111 22.73 -4.06 1.68
N ASN A 112 22.58 -5.38 1.51
CA ASN A 112 21.85 -5.95 0.39
C ASN A 112 20.39 -5.46 0.30
N LYS A 113 19.72 -5.24 1.44
CA LYS A 113 18.34 -4.70 1.46
C LYS A 113 18.29 -3.21 1.13
N VAL A 114 19.30 -2.45 1.53
CA VAL A 114 19.45 -1.05 1.13
C VAL A 114 19.65 -0.96 -0.39
N ASP A 115 20.43 -1.86 -0.99
CA ASP A 115 20.61 -1.91 -2.45
C ASP A 115 19.29 -2.24 -3.19
N GLN A 116 18.50 -3.17 -2.64
CA GLN A 116 17.15 -3.48 -3.14
C GLN A 116 16.22 -2.27 -3.05
N LEU A 117 16.24 -1.56 -1.92
CA LEU A 117 15.46 -0.33 -1.74
C LEU A 117 15.87 0.75 -2.77
N LEU A 118 17.17 0.97 -2.93
CA LEU A 118 17.72 1.93 -3.91
C LEU A 118 17.27 1.58 -5.33
N THR A 119 17.27 0.29 -5.68
CA THR A 119 16.77 -0.17 -6.99
C THR A 119 15.30 0.20 -7.21
N ILE A 120 14.44 0.04 -6.21
CA ILE A 120 13.03 0.42 -6.29
C ILE A 120 12.88 1.93 -6.40
N ILE A 121 13.66 2.70 -5.63
CA ILE A 121 13.66 4.17 -5.70
C ILE A 121 14.11 4.64 -7.09
N THR A 122 15.11 4.02 -7.70
CA THR A 122 15.55 4.34 -9.08
C THR A 122 14.43 4.07 -10.08
N LYS A 123 13.79 2.90 -10.05
CA LYS A 123 12.63 2.60 -10.91
C LYS A 123 11.48 3.61 -10.73
N LEU A 124 11.26 4.05 -9.50
CA LEU A 124 10.23 5.04 -9.18
C LEU A 124 10.61 6.43 -9.73
N SER A 125 11.88 6.81 -9.65
CA SER A 125 12.38 8.06 -10.25
C SER A 125 12.25 8.07 -11.78
N GLU A 126 12.48 6.93 -12.44
CA GLU A 126 12.34 6.78 -13.89
C GLU A 126 10.88 6.88 -14.36
N GLN A 127 9.91 6.44 -13.56
CA GLN A 127 8.48 6.58 -13.87
C GLN A 127 7.94 8.01 -13.70
N TRP A 128 8.60 8.83 -12.87
CA TRP A 128 8.12 10.17 -12.49
C TRP A 128 8.97 11.31 -13.07
N LEU A 129 10.13 11.02 -13.66
CA LEU A 129 10.87 11.97 -14.48
C LEU A 129 10.19 12.11 -15.84
N PRO A 130 9.70 13.31 -16.21
CA PRO A 130 9.24 13.54 -17.58
C PRO A 130 10.45 13.37 -18.52
N LYS A 131 10.22 12.73 -19.68
CA LYS A 131 11.18 12.78 -20.79
C LYS A 131 11.32 14.20 -21.33
#